data_AF-A0A1F3Y6F4-F1
#
_entry.id   AF-A0A1F3Y6F4-F1
#
_cell.length_a   1.000
_cell.length_b   1.000
_cell.length_c   1.000
_cell.angle_alpha   90.00
_cell.angle_beta   90.00
_cell.angle_gamma   90.00
#
_symmetry.space_group_name_H-M   'P 1'
#
loop_
_entity.id
_entity.type
_entity.pdbx_description
1 polymer ?
#
loop_
_entity_poly.entity_id
_entity_poly.type
_entity_poly.pdbx_seq_one_letter_code
_entity_poly.pdbx_strand_id
1 'polypeptide(L)'
;MVAAGFSAAQGFAGQGLVLGHPTYGGTGCPRGSASVTLSPDQQALSILFDQFTLEAGGMSGKRIDRKGCNIAIPFQVPQGFSVSILEVDYRGFYSLPRSAFSQFNVEYFFAGGRGPSFSKRFFGPASQDFTIDHALSAVRPFGRHAARA
;
A
#
# COMPACT_ATOMS: atom_id res chain seq x y z
N MET A 1 -7.24 -8.50 -10.20
CA MET A 1 -7.81 -7.50 -9.28
C MET A 1 -6.98 -7.52 -8.02
N VAL A 2 -6.47 -6.37 -7.61
CA VAL A 2 -5.70 -6.20 -6.37
C VAL A 2 -6.47 -5.21 -5.51
N ALA A 3 -6.58 -5.48 -4.23
CA ALA A 3 -7.13 -4.59 -3.22
C ALA A 3 -6.04 -4.28 -2.19
N ALA A 4 -6.05 -3.07 -1.65
CA ALA A 4 -5.21 -2.67 -0.54
C ALA A 4 -6.09 -2.05 0.55
N GLY A 5 -6.05 -2.62 1.75
CA GLY A 5 -6.62 -2.06 2.96
C GLY A 5 -5.53 -1.40 3.80
N PHE A 6 -5.87 -0.28 4.41
CA PHE A 6 -5.02 0.46 5.32
C PHE A 6 -5.87 0.77 6.56
N SER A 7 -5.41 0.38 7.74
CA SER A 7 -6.12 0.63 8.98
C SER A 7 -5.14 1.09 10.06
N ALA A 8 -5.58 1.96 10.95
CA ALA A 8 -4.85 2.23 12.19
C ALA A 8 -5.09 1.07 13.19
N ALA A 9 -4.03 0.55 13.81
CA ALA A 9 -4.17 -0.53 14.77
C ALA A 9 -4.98 -0.10 16.02
N GLN A 10 -5.79 -1.02 16.55
CA GLN A 10 -6.77 -0.80 17.63
C GLN A 10 -6.17 -0.38 18.98
N GLY A 11 -4.85 -0.47 19.16
CA GLY A 11 -4.15 0.06 20.35
C GLY A 11 -4.20 1.59 20.47
N PHE A 12 -4.68 2.27 19.43
CA PHE A 12 -4.82 3.73 19.34
C PHE A 12 -6.27 4.17 19.09
N ALA A 13 -7.26 3.29 19.29
CA ALA A 13 -8.68 3.65 19.20
C ALA A 13 -9.00 4.75 20.23
N GLY A 14 -8.95 6.01 19.78
CA GLY A 14 -9.10 7.21 20.61
C GLY A 14 -8.03 8.30 20.41
N GLN A 15 -6.97 8.05 19.61
CA GLN A 15 -5.79 8.92 19.54
C GLN A 15 -5.61 9.66 18.19
N GLY A 16 -6.70 9.91 17.46
CA GLY A 16 -6.79 11.03 16.50
C GLY A 16 -5.90 11.01 15.25
N LEU A 17 -5.42 9.84 14.79
CA LEU A 17 -4.82 9.72 13.46
C LEU A 17 -5.93 9.84 12.40
N VAL A 18 -5.98 10.92 11.63
CA VAL A 18 -7.03 11.09 10.60
C VAL A 18 -6.44 10.82 9.23
N LEU A 19 -6.96 9.82 8.52
CA LEU A 19 -6.63 9.55 7.12
C LEU A 19 -7.47 10.45 6.21
N GLY A 20 -6.84 11.03 5.19
CA GLY A 20 -7.52 11.79 4.16
C GLY A 20 -7.66 11.03 2.85
N HIS A 21 -8.25 11.70 1.86
CA HIS A 21 -8.43 11.12 0.53
C HIS A 21 -7.09 10.96 -0.19
N PRO A 22 -6.71 9.74 -0.59
CA PRO A 22 -5.47 9.49 -1.31
C PRO A 22 -5.51 10.04 -2.73
N THR A 23 -4.32 10.35 -3.24
CA THR A 23 -4.08 10.47 -4.66
C THR A 23 -3.31 9.25 -5.14
N TYR A 24 -3.54 8.83 -6.37
CA TYR A 24 -2.84 7.70 -6.97
C TYR A 24 -2.51 7.94 -8.43
N GLY A 25 -1.50 7.25 -8.93
CA GLY A 25 -1.16 7.24 -10.34
C GLY A 25 -0.04 6.27 -10.68
N GLY A 26 -0.08 5.75 -11.91
CA GLY A 26 0.94 4.87 -12.44
C GLY A 26 0.40 3.97 -13.55
N THR A 27 1.26 3.12 -14.10
CA THR A 27 0.89 2.23 -15.21
C THR A 27 -0.06 1.10 -14.78
N GLY A 28 -0.13 0.78 -13.47
CA GLY A 28 -1.04 -0.21 -12.88
C GLY A 28 -2.32 0.37 -12.26
N CYS A 29 -2.40 1.69 -12.12
CA CYS A 29 -3.56 2.41 -11.59
C CYS A 29 -3.68 3.75 -12.32
N PRO A 30 -4.05 3.73 -13.62
CA PRO A 30 -4.38 4.94 -14.33
C PRO A 30 -5.53 5.68 -13.65
N ARG A 31 -5.65 6.98 -13.94
CA ARG A 31 -6.66 7.84 -13.32
C ARG A 31 -8.06 7.27 -13.56
N GLY A 32 -8.83 7.11 -12.48
CA GLY A 32 -10.19 6.56 -12.54
C GLY A 32 -10.27 5.04 -12.55
N SER A 33 -9.15 4.32 -12.42
CA SER A 33 -9.13 2.85 -12.34
C SER A 33 -8.94 2.32 -10.92
N ALA A 34 -9.17 3.15 -9.91
CA ALA A 34 -9.21 2.71 -8.53
C ALA A 34 -10.36 3.37 -7.78
N SER A 35 -11.08 2.55 -7.03
CA SER A 35 -12.14 2.98 -6.12
C SER A 35 -11.57 3.13 -4.71
N VAL A 36 -11.91 4.22 -4.05
CA VAL A 36 -11.38 4.59 -2.74
C VAL A 36 -12.53 4.76 -1.75
N THR A 37 -12.43 4.07 -0.62
CA THR A 37 -13.41 4.12 0.45
C THR A 37 -12.70 4.46 1.77
N LEU A 38 -13.16 5.53 2.42
CA LEU A 38 -12.69 5.94 3.74
C LEU A 38 -13.77 5.57 4.77
N SER A 39 -13.37 5.03 5.92
CA SER A 39 -14.30 4.74 7.01
C SER A 39 -14.91 6.04 7.57
N PRO A 40 -16.12 6.00 8.17
CA PRO A 40 -16.76 7.20 8.70
C PRO A 40 -15.94 7.96 9.75
N ASP A 41 -15.11 7.24 10.51
CA ASP A 41 -14.20 7.77 11.53
C ASP A 41 -12.80 8.12 10.99
N GLN A 42 -12.58 7.92 9.68
CA GLN A 42 -11.32 8.20 8.97
C GLN A 42 -10.10 7.47 9.56
N GLN A 43 -10.33 6.32 10.21
CA GLN A 43 -9.26 5.46 10.77
C GLN A 43 -8.87 4.31 9.83
N ALA A 44 -9.69 4.03 8.82
CA ALA A 44 -9.44 2.99 7.83
C ALA A 44 -9.71 3.51 6.41
N LEU A 45 -8.84 3.10 5.48
CA LEU A 45 -8.89 3.43 4.06
C LEU A 45 -8.78 2.13 3.26
N SER A 46 -9.68 1.92 2.31
CA SER A 46 -9.62 0.81 1.37
C SER A 46 -9.50 1.34 -0.05
N ILE A 47 -8.58 0.77 -0.82
CA ILE A 47 -8.36 1.08 -2.22
C ILE A 47 -8.51 -0.21 -3.03
N LEU A 48 -9.43 -0.19 -3.98
CA LEU A 48 -9.66 -1.29 -4.90
C LEU A 48 -9.16 -0.91 -6.28
N PHE A 49 -8.26 -1.72 -6.85
CA PHE A 49 -7.69 -1.45 -8.16
C PHE A 49 -8.36 -2.29 -9.24
N ASP A 50 -9.00 -1.61 -10.18
CA ASP A 50 -9.74 -2.24 -11.28
C ASP A 50 -8.79 -2.70 -12.39
N GLN A 51 -7.70 -1.96 -12.62
CA GLN A 51 -6.75 -2.20 -13.73
C GLN A 51 -5.34 -2.58 -13.29
N PHE A 52 -5.16 -3.00 -12.03
CA PHE A 52 -3.88 -3.57 -11.60
C PHE A 52 -3.80 -5.05 -12.01
N THR A 53 -3.49 -5.24 -13.30
CA THR A 53 -3.35 -6.56 -13.91
C THR A 53 -2.02 -6.65 -14.63
N LEU A 54 -1.32 -7.76 -14.41
CA LEU A 54 -0.05 -8.11 -15.02
C LEU A 54 -0.26 -9.38 -15.83
N GLU A 55 0.17 -9.37 -17.10
CA GLU A 55 0.11 -10.56 -17.95
C GLU A 55 1.41 -10.69 -18.76
N ALA A 56 2.04 -11.86 -18.66
CA ALA A 56 3.23 -12.21 -19.41
C ALA A 56 3.11 -13.66 -19.92
N GLY A 57 3.65 -13.91 -21.10
CA GLY A 57 3.47 -15.15 -21.85
C GLY A 57 2.15 -15.19 -22.63
N GLY A 58 1.81 -16.35 -23.16
CA GLY A 58 0.54 -16.57 -23.87
C GLY A 58 0.29 -15.57 -25.01
N MET A 59 -0.93 -15.06 -25.10
CA MET A 59 -1.36 -14.12 -26.14
C MET A 59 -0.75 -12.73 -26.03
N SER A 60 -0.22 -12.36 -24.85
CA SER A 60 0.43 -11.06 -24.67
C SER A 60 1.75 -10.94 -25.45
N GLY A 61 2.40 -12.07 -25.76
CA GLY A 61 3.74 -12.12 -26.37
C GLY A 61 4.88 -11.55 -25.51
N LYS A 62 4.58 -10.97 -24.34
CA LYS A 62 5.57 -10.35 -23.46
C LYS A 62 6.26 -11.41 -22.60
N ARG A 63 7.58 -11.33 -22.45
CA ARG A 63 8.29 -12.18 -21.47
C ARG A 63 8.12 -11.67 -20.03
N ILE A 64 7.96 -10.36 -19.86
CA ILE A 64 7.82 -9.69 -18.58
C ILE A 64 6.84 -8.53 -18.78
N ASP A 65 5.90 -8.37 -17.85
CA ASP A 65 5.10 -7.16 -17.71
C ASP A 65 5.38 -6.54 -16.34
N ARG A 66 5.42 -5.20 -16.26
CA ARG A 66 5.69 -4.47 -15.03
C ARG A 66 4.72 -3.30 -14.91
N LYS A 67 4.02 -3.28 -13.79
CA LYS A 67 3.03 -2.26 -13.43
C LYS A 67 3.42 -1.64 -12.10
N GLY A 68 3.28 -0.33 -12.01
CA GLY A 68 3.59 0.43 -10.82
C GLY A 68 2.43 1.34 -10.45
N CYS A 69 2.29 1.56 -9.15
CA CYS A 69 1.33 2.48 -8.56
C CYS A 69 2.00 3.29 -7.47
N ASN A 70 1.95 4.60 -7.61
CA ASN A 70 2.32 5.53 -6.56
C ASN A 70 1.03 6.00 -5.89
N ILE A 71 0.99 5.89 -4.57
CA ILE A 71 -0.17 6.27 -3.76
C ILE A 71 0.33 7.24 -2.70
N ALA A 72 -0.27 8.42 -2.62
CA ALA A 72 0.00 9.40 -1.58
C ALA A 72 -1.25 9.56 -0.73
N ILE A 73 -1.15 9.13 0.53
CA ILE A 73 -2.24 9.19 1.51
C ILE A 73 -1.92 10.36 2.46
N PRO A 74 -2.69 11.45 2.45
CA PRO A 74 -2.56 12.48 3.46
C PRO A 74 -3.05 11.94 4.81
N PHE A 75 -2.33 12.25 5.89
CA PHE A 75 -2.78 11.89 7.24
C PHE A 75 -2.37 12.98 8.25
N GLN A 76 -3.16 13.10 9.32
CA GLN A 76 -2.91 14.03 10.42
C GLN A 76 -2.62 13.25 11.70
N VAL A 77 -1.49 13.53 12.34
CA VAL A 77 -1.11 12.95 13.64
C VAL A 77 -1.35 14.02 14.71
N PRO A 78 -2.03 13.71 15.83
CA PRO A 78 -2.24 14.69 16.90
C PRO A 78 -0.93 15.10 17.57
N GLN A 79 -0.96 16.29 18.18
CA GLN A 79 0.18 16.81 18.92
C GLN A 79 0.51 15.90 20.11
N GLY A 80 1.81 15.65 20.34
CA GLY A 80 2.29 14.81 21.43
C GLY A 80 2.54 13.34 21.07
N PHE A 81 2.18 12.90 19.85
CA PHE A 81 2.41 11.52 19.39
C PHE A 81 3.57 11.45 18.40
N SER A 82 4.48 10.51 18.62
CA SER A 82 5.61 10.25 17.73
C SER A 82 5.62 8.85 17.14
N VAL A 83 4.71 7.96 17.55
CA VAL A 83 4.63 6.59 17.03
C VAL A 83 3.16 6.27 16.74
N SER A 84 2.83 6.03 15.48
CA SER A 84 1.52 5.48 15.08
C SER A 84 1.74 4.15 14.37
N ILE A 85 1.01 3.11 14.77
CA ILE A 85 1.04 1.81 14.08
C ILE A 85 -0.03 1.82 12.99
N LEU A 86 0.43 1.65 11.75
CA LEU A 86 -0.40 1.51 10.56
C LEU A 86 -0.34 0.05 10.11
N GLU A 87 -1.48 -0.57 10.00
CA GLU A 87 -1.64 -1.89 9.40
C GLU A 87 -2.06 -1.71 7.95
N VAL A 88 -1.43 -2.47 7.06
CA VAL A 88 -1.72 -2.45 5.64
C VAL A 88 -1.83 -3.86 5.15
N ASP A 89 -2.99 -4.22 4.59
CA ASP A 89 -3.21 -5.53 3.98
C ASP A 89 -3.36 -5.39 2.46
N TYR A 90 -2.71 -6.28 1.72
CA TYR A 90 -2.87 -6.40 0.27
C TYR A 90 -3.51 -7.72 -0.05
N ARG A 91 -4.53 -7.68 -0.90
CA ARG A 91 -5.24 -8.85 -1.38
C ARG A 91 -5.24 -8.89 -2.88
N GLY A 92 -5.24 -10.09 -3.43
CA GLY A 92 -5.41 -10.25 -4.87
C GLY A 92 -5.35 -11.71 -5.26
N PHE A 93 -5.26 -11.92 -6.56
CA PHE A 93 -5.21 -13.24 -7.16
C PHE A 93 -4.02 -13.33 -8.11
N TYR A 94 -3.39 -14.50 -8.17
CA TYR A 94 -2.40 -14.81 -9.20
C TYR A 94 -2.66 -16.20 -9.78
N SER A 95 -2.37 -16.33 -11.08
CA SER A 95 -2.33 -17.61 -11.78
C SER A 95 -1.03 -17.70 -12.55
N LEU A 96 -0.17 -18.64 -12.17
CA LEU A 96 1.17 -18.80 -12.70
C LEU A 96 1.34 -20.24 -13.21
N PRO A 97 1.75 -20.45 -14.47
CA PRO A 97 2.11 -21.76 -14.98
C PRO A 97 3.44 -22.26 -14.39
N ARG A 98 3.81 -23.50 -14.68
CA ARG A 98 5.10 -24.07 -14.25
C ARG A 98 6.26 -23.17 -14.66
N SER A 99 7.23 -23.01 -13.76
CA SER A 99 8.44 -22.20 -13.95
C SER A 99 8.22 -20.70 -14.14
N ALA A 100 6.98 -20.21 -14.01
CA ALA A 100 6.70 -18.78 -13.94
C ALA A 100 6.73 -18.28 -12.49
N PHE A 101 6.99 -16.98 -12.33
CA PHE A 101 6.92 -16.31 -11.04
C PHE A 101 6.31 -14.91 -11.19
N SER A 102 5.76 -14.39 -10.11
CA SER A 102 5.37 -12.99 -9.96
C SER A 102 6.06 -12.40 -8.74
N GLN A 103 6.41 -11.12 -8.78
CA GLN A 103 7.03 -10.41 -7.67
C GLN A 103 6.25 -9.15 -7.34
N PHE A 104 5.76 -9.08 -6.11
CA PHE A 104 5.06 -7.94 -5.54
C PHE A 104 6.01 -7.17 -4.62
N ASN A 105 6.27 -5.91 -4.95
CA ASN A 105 7.15 -5.05 -4.17
C ASN A 105 6.37 -3.85 -3.66
N VAL A 106 6.59 -3.48 -2.40
CA VAL A 106 5.99 -2.31 -1.77
C VAL A 106 7.08 -1.55 -1.04
N GLU A 107 7.12 -0.24 -1.25
CA GLU A 107 8.03 0.65 -0.53
C GLU A 107 7.19 1.76 0.12
N TYR A 108 7.42 1.99 1.41
CA TYR A 108 6.72 3.00 2.18
C TYR A 108 7.61 4.21 2.41
N PHE A 109 7.02 5.40 2.39
CA PHE A 109 7.72 6.66 2.67
C PHE A 109 6.88 7.46 3.68
N PHE A 110 7.52 7.91 4.77
CA PHE A 110 6.85 8.62 5.86
C PHE A 110 7.59 9.91 6.18
N ALA A 111 6.87 11.03 6.30
CA ALA A 111 7.40 12.31 6.77
C ALA A 111 8.72 12.76 6.09
N GLY A 112 8.89 12.46 4.79
CA GLY A 112 10.09 12.81 4.02
C GLY A 112 11.27 11.85 4.15
N GLY A 113 11.15 10.79 4.95
CA GLY A 113 12.12 9.70 5.06
C GLY A 113 11.68 8.43 4.31
N ARG A 114 12.64 7.55 4.00
CA ARG A 114 12.32 6.19 3.54
C ARG A 114 11.85 5.36 4.72
N GLY A 115 10.73 4.68 4.54
CA GLY A 115 10.23 3.66 5.43
C GLY A 115 10.73 2.26 5.03
N PRO A 116 10.13 1.20 5.60
CA PRO A 116 10.46 -0.16 5.22
C PRO A 116 10.03 -0.47 3.78
N SER A 117 10.72 -1.43 3.18
CA SER A 117 10.34 -2.02 1.89
C SER A 117 10.11 -3.52 2.05
N PHE A 118 9.15 -4.05 1.30
CA PHE A 118 8.75 -5.44 1.33
C PHE A 118 8.71 -5.99 -0.08
N SER A 119 9.10 -7.25 -0.22
CA SER A 119 9.04 -7.99 -1.48
C SER A 119 8.52 -9.38 -1.23
N LYS A 120 7.46 -9.77 -1.93
CA LYS A 120 6.91 -11.12 -1.95
C LYS A 120 7.01 -11.70 -3.35
N ARG A 121 7.56 -12.90 -3.45
CA ARG A 121 7.58 -13.67 -4.71
C ARG A 121 6.60 -14.82 -4.63
N PHE A 122 5.85 -15.00 -5.71
CA PHE A 122 4.95 -16.12 -5.94
C PHE A 122 5.51 -16.97 -7.07
N PHE A 123 5.38 -18.29 -6.96
CA PHE A 123 5.91 -19.23 -7.95
C PHE A 123 4.78 -20.14 -8.44
N GLY A 124 4.83 -20.52 -9.71
CA GLY A 124 3.92 -21.51 -10.28
C GLY A 124 4.45 -22.95 -10.17
N PRO A 125 3.61 -23.97 -10.47
CA PRO A 125 2.22 -23.84 -10.90
C PRO A 125 1.29 -23.57 -9.72
N ALA A 126 0.56 -22.47 -9.74
CA ALA A 126 -0.39 -22.11 -8.70
C ALA A 126 -1.43 -21.11 -9.23
N SER A 127 -2.65 -21.22 -8.73
CA SER A 127 -3.78 -20.37 -9.13
C SER A 127 -4.68 -20.16 -7.91
N GLN A 128 -4.46 -19.07 -7.19
CA GLN A 128 -5.07 -18.86 -5.88
C GLN A 128 -5.05 -17.38 -5.47
N ASP A 129 -5.85 -17.06 -4.47
CA ASP A 129 -5.80 -15.77 -3.79
C ASP A 129 -4.56 -15.65 -2.91
N PHE A 130 -4.18 -14.42 -2.61
CA PHE A 130 -3.16 -14.08 -1.64
C PHE A 130 -3.61 -12.93 -0.75
N THR A 131 -3.13 -12.96 0.49
CA THR A 131 -3.17 -11.84 1.44
C THR A 131 -1.75 -11.59 1.94
N ILE A 132 -1.35 -10.33 2.03
CA ILE A 132 -0.07 -9.89 2.61
C ILE A 132 -0.38 -8.79 3.61
N ASP A 133 0.01 -8.98 4.87
CA ASP A 133 -0.17 -8.02 5.93
C ASP A 133 1.17 -7.36 6.32
N HIS A 134 1.18 -6.04 6.45
CA HIS A 134 2.31 -5.27 6.93
C HIS A 134 1.90 -4.43 8.14
N ALA A 135 2.66 -4.52 9.23
CA ALA A 135 2.56 -3.59 10.35
C ALA A 135 3.71 -2.57 10.26
N LEU A 136 3.36 -1.29 10.20
CA LEU A 136 4.28 -0.19 9.98
C LEU A 136 4.26 0.72 11.21
N SER A 137 5.43 1.09 11.73
CA SER A 137 5.56 2.14 12.73
C SER A 137 5.90 3.46 12.05
N ALA A 138 4.91 4.35 11.93
CA ALA A 138 5.14 5.73 11.52
C ALA A 138 5.74 6.48 12.71
N VAL A 139 7.07 6.58 12.75
CA VAL A 139 7.78 7.36 13.76
C VAL A 139 8.01 8.78 13.25
N ARG A 140 7.55 9.80 13.98
CA ARG A 140 8.12 11.16 13.82
C ARG A 140 9.48 11.16 14.51
N PRO A 141 10.59 11.54 13.84
CA PRO A 141 11.81 11.86 14.56
C PRO A 141 11.49 13.02 15.51
N PHE A 142 11.60 12.76 16.82
CA PHE A 142 11.55 13.82 17.83
C PHE A 142 12.72 14.77 17.57
N GLY A 143 12.43 16.06 17.46
CA GLY A 143 13.43 17.11 17.53
C GLY A 143 13.74 17.79 16.22
N ARG A 144 13.13 18.96 16.04
CA ARG A 144 13.89 20.20 15.96
C ARG A 144 12.97 21.34 16.36
N HIS A 145 13.10 21.76 17.62
CA HIS A 145 12.89 23.17 17.91
C HIS A 145 13.67 23.96 16.87
N ALA A 146 12.96 24.78 16.11
CA ALA A 146 13.56 25.90 15.43
C ALA A 146 14.16 26.81 16.50
N ALA A 147 15.41 26.55 16.90
CA ALA A 147 16.26 27.62 17.38
C ALA A 147 16.63 28.43 16.13
N ARG A 148 15.79 29.44 15.85
CA ARG A 148 16.17 30.55 14.99
C ARG A 148 17.44 31.19 15.58
N ALA A 149 18.38 31.48 14.69
CA ALA A 149 19.49 32.40 14.94
C ALA A 149 18.96 33.82 15.19
#